data_AF-A0A9D9AFN9-F1
#
_entry.id   AF-A0A9D9AFN9-F1
#
_cell.length_a   1.000
_cell.length_b   1.000
_cell.length_c   1.000
_cell.angle_alpha   90.00
_cell.angle_beta   90.00
_cell.angle_gamma   90.00
#
_symmetry.space_group_name_H-M   'P 1'
#
loop_
_entity.id
_entity.type
_entity.pdbx_description
1 polymer ?
#
loop_
_entity_poly.entity_id
_entity_poly.type
_entity_poly.pdbx_seq_one_letter_code
_entity_poly.pdbx_strand_id
1 'polypeptide(L)'
;MADGENEVMSQKMRIVWLYVLPILAVWGATLVLLRNSPFLDADRYAEALYANRLMESAGAGQTVSLRKDSALAYWACYPDVAQDAYFGREGPLNLLGAREHFDRHGRAEGRIWPLTEDDCRAAQDAN
;
A
#
# COMPACT_ATOMS: atom_id res chain seq x y z
N MET A 1 64.46 -6.30 -13.61
CA MET A 1 64.02 -5.75 -12.30
C MET A 1 62.54 -5.36 -12.27
N ALA A 2 61.83 -5.28 -13.40
CA ALA A 2 60.40 -4.93 -13.47
C ALA A 2 59.42 -6.08 -13.14
N ASP A 3 59.89 -7.33 -13.05
CA ASP A 3 59.00 -8.50 -12.90
C ASP A 3 58.40 -8.63 -11.49
N GLY A 4 59.17 -8.24 -10.45
CA GLY A 4 58.73 -8.34 -9.06
C GLY A 4 57.66 -7.30 -8.66
N GLU A 5 57.58 -6.16 -9.37
CA GLU A 5 56.61 -5.11 -9.04
C GLU A 5 55.18 -5.49 -9.46
N ASN A 6 55.04 -6.25 -10.56
CA ASN A 6 53.74 -6.71 -11.06
C ASN A 6 53.12 -7.78 -10.14
N GLU A 7 53.94 -8.61 -9.52
CA GLU A 7 53.49 -9.67 -8.61
C GLU A 7 52.92 -9.10 -7.31
N VAL A 8 53.60 -8.10 -6.74
CA VAL A 8 53.14 -7.38 -5.53
C VAL A 8 51.85 -6.60 -5.81
N MET A 9 51.73 -6.00 -7.00
CA MET A 9 50.53 -5.26 -7.41
C MET A 9 49.32 -6.20 -7.58
N SER A 10 49.54 -7.39 -8.16
CA SER A 10 48.52 -8.44 -8.29
C SER A 10 48.06 -8.95 -6.91
N GLN A 11 48.98 -9.15 -5.97
CA GLN A 11 48.65 -9.61 -4.62
C GLN A 11 47.82 -8.59 -3.83
N LYS A 12 48.19 -7.30 -3.88
CA LYS A 12 47.42 -6.23 -3.22
C LYS A 12 46.01 -6.12 -3.81
N MET A 13 45.88 -6.27 -5.12
CA MET A 13 44.58 -6.23 -5.80
C MET A 13 43.67 -7.40 -5.39
N ARG A 14 44.21 -8.62 -5.24
CA ARG A 14 43.45 -9.77 -4.73
C ARG A 14 42.93 -9.54 -3.31
N ILE A 15 43.76 -8.96 -2.44
CA ILE A 15 43.36 -8.63 -1.07
C ILE A 15 42.22 -7.60 -1.08
N VAL A 16 42.31 -6.55 -1.90
CA VAL A 16 41.22 -5.56 -2.03
C VAL A 16 39.91 -6.21 -2.48
N TRP A 17 39.95 -7.08 -3.50
CA TRP A 17 38.74 -7.76 -4.00
C TRP A 17 38.09 -8.69 -2.97
N LEU A 18 38.88 -9.32 -2.08
CA LEU A 18 38.35 -10.15 -1.00
C LEU A 18 37.48 -9.38 -0.01
N TYR A 19 37.70 -8.06 0.16
CA TYR A 19 36.88 -7.21 1.03
C TYR A 19 35.78 -6.48 0.27
N VAL A 20 36.04 -6.02 -0.95
CA VAL A 20 35.05 -5.26 -1.73
C VAL A 20 33.84 -6.11 -2.13
N LEU A 21 34.07 -7.36 -2.57
CA LEU A 21 32.98 -8.24 -2.99
C LEU A 21 31.94 -8.55 -1.90
N PRO A 22 32.32 -8.96 -0.67
CA PRO A 22 31.33 -9.22 0.38
C PRO A 22 30.62 -7.94 0.81
N ILE A 23 31.31 -6.79 0.83
CA ILE A 23 30.68 -5.50 1.14
C ILE A 23 29.58 -5.19 0.11
N LEU A 24 29.89 -5.32 -1.19
CA LEU A 24 28.90 -5.11 -2.25
C LEU A 24 27.76 -6.12 -2.19
N ALA A 25 28.04 -7.39 -1.84
CA ALA A 25 27.02 -8.41 -1.67
C ALA A 25 26.06 -8.08 -0.51
N VAL A 26 26.59 -7.60 0.62
CA VAL A 26 25.78 -7.16 1.78
C VAL A 26 24.91 -5.98 1.37
N TRP A 27 25.48 -4.93 0.77
CA TRP A 27 24.70 -3.77 0.31
C TRP A 27 23.64 -4.15 -0.72
N GLY A 28 23.96 -5.03 -1.67
CA GLY A 28 23.00 -5.55 -2.65
C GLY A 28 21.84 -6.28 -1.98
N ALA A 29 22.13 -7.16 -1.02
CA ALA A 29 21.10 -7.86 -0.25
C ALA A 29 20.23 -6.88 0.56
N THR A 30 20.84 -5.87 1.20
CA THR A 30 20.10 -4.82 1.92
C THR A 30 19.14 -4.07 1.00
N LEU A 31 19.57 -3.68 -0.20
CA LEU A 31 18.70 -2.97 -1.16
C LEU A 31 17.53 -3.84 -1.63
N VAL A 32 17.76 -5.13 -1.87
CA VAL A 32 16.68 -6.08 -2.25
C VAL A 32 15.67 -6.24 -1.11
N LEU A 33 16.14 -6.39 0.13
CA LEU A 33 15.28 -6.48 1.31
C LEU A 33 14.51 -5.19 1.54
N LEU A 34 15.15 -4.03 1.37
CA LEU A 34 14.52 -2.73 1.53
C LEU A 34 13.39 -2.54 0.50
N ARG A 35 13.63 -2.90 -0.76
CA ARG A 35 12.63 -2.84 -1.85
C ARG A 35 11.39 -3.70 -1.56
N ASN A 36 11.56 -4.84 -0.92
CA ASN A 36 10.46 -5.74 -0.55
C ASN A 36 9.90 -5.45 0.86
N SER A 37 10.38 -4.39 1.52
CA SER A 37 9.96 -4.07 2.88
C SER A 37 8.59 -3.39 2.90
N PRO A 38 7.74 -3.67 3.90
CA PRO A 38 6.47 -2.98 4.09
C PRO A 38 6.64 -1.49 4.43
N PHE A 39 7.87 -1.03 4.71
CA PHE A 39 8.17 0.38 4.97
C PHE A 39 8.25 1.23 3.70
N LEU A 40 8.61 0.64 2.56
CA LEU A 40 8.63 1.34 1.27
C LEU A 40 7.36 1.10 0.45
N ASP A 41 6.57 0.09 0.80
CA ASP A 41 5.32 -0.22 0.15
C ASP A 41 4.18 0.54 0.87
N ALA A 42 4.04 1.83 0.52
CA ALA A 42 3.08 2.76 1.14
C ALA A 42 1.65 2.21 1.12
N ASP A 43 1.30 1.44 0.08
CA ASP A 43 0.00 0.79 -0.06
C ASP A 43 -0.19 -0.31 0.98
N ARG A 44 0.83 -1.16 1.22
CA ARG A 44 0.77 -2.19 2.28
C ARG A 44 0.71 -1.59 3.67
N TYR A 45 1.41 -0.48 3.91
CA TYR A 45 1.32 0.23 5.18
C TYR A 45 -0.08 0.83 5.38
N ALA A 46 -0.66 1.45 4.35
CA ALA A 46 -2.03 1.96 4.38
C ALA A 46 -3.05 0.83 4.59
N GLU A 47 -2.88 -0.32 3.93
CA GLU A 47 -3.72 -1.51 4.14
C GLU A 47 -3.59 -2.08 5.55
N ALA A 48 -2.38 -2.14 6.12
CA ALA A 48 -2.17 -2.62 7.49
C ALA A 48 -2.76 -1.66 8.53
N LEU A 49 -2.63 -0.35 8.31
CA LEU A 49 -3.20 0.68 9.18
C LEU A 49 -4.73 0.70 9.07
N TYR A 50 -5.26 0.51 7.85
CA TYR A 50 -6.67 0.30 7.59
C TYR A 50 -7.16 -0.93 8.36
N ALA A 51 -6.54 -2.10 8.16
CA ALA A 51 -6.90 -3.34 8.83
C ALA A 51 -6.88 -3.20 10.36
N ASN A 52 -5.89 -2.51 10.93
CA ASN A 52 -5.83 -2.24 12.38
C ASN A 52 -6.98 -1.36 12.87
N ARG A 53 -7.22 -0.18 12.26
CA ARG A 53 -8.37 0.67 12.63
C ARG A 53 -9.70 -0.03 12.37
N LEU A 54 -9.73 -0.87 11.36
CA LEU A 54 -10.89 -1.63 10.98
C LEU A 54 -11.18 -2.75 11.98
N MET A 55 -10.15 -3.44 12.48
CA MET A 55 -10.25 -4.44 13.56
C MET A 55 -10.65 -3.79 14.88
N GLU A 56 -10.12 -2.61 15.18
CA GLU A 56 -10.49 -1.82 16.36
C GLU A 56 -11.97 -1.38 16.32
N SER A 57 -12.51 -1.12 15.12
CA SER A 57 -13.94 -0.82 14.90
C SER A 57 -14.81 -2.06 14.60
N ALA A 58 -14.22 -3.25 14.45
CA ALA A 58 -14.89 -4.48 14.04
C ALA A 58 -15.53 -5.22 15.23
N GLY A 59 -16.69 -4.76 15.67
CA GLY A 59 -17.57 -5.54 16.54
C GLY A 59 -18.35 -6.67 15.84
N ALA A 60 -18.23 -6.88 14.52
CA ALA A 60 -19.11 -7.79 13.79
C ALA A 60 -18.49 -8.37 12.50
N GLY A 61 -18.04 -9.63 12.55
CA GLY A 61 -18.17 -10.67 11.51
C GLY A 61 -17.69 -10.46 10.06
N GLN A 62 -17.28 -9.26 9.61
CA GLN A 62 -16.88 -9.00 8.22
C GLN A 62 -15.36 -8.97 8.06
N THR A 63 -14.86 -9.67 7.04
CA THR A 63 -13.42 -9.72 6.70
C THR A 63 -12.92 -8.38 6.18
N VAL A 64 -11.60 -8.14 6.31
CA VAL A 64 -10.94 -6.93 5.80
C VAL A 64 -11.12 -6.78 4.28
N SER A 65 -11.09 -7.90 3.54
CA SER A 65 -11.29 -7.91 2.09
C SER A 65 -12.67 -7.40 1.68
N LEU A 66 -13.73 -7.90 2.33
CA LEU A 66 -15.11 -7.51 2.01
C LEU A 66 -15.32 -6.00 2.18
N ARG A 67 -14.72 -5.40 3.22
CA ARG A 67 -14.86 -3.95 3.46
C ARG A 67 -14.05 -3.11 2.50
N LYS A 68 -12.91 -3.61 2.03
CA LYS A 68 -12.16 -2.98 0.93
C LYS A 68 -13.01 -2.96 -0.33
N ASP A 69 -13.62 -4.09 -0.69
CA ASP A 69 -14.49 -4.19 -1.87
C ASP A 69 -15.70 -3.26 -1.77
N SER A 70 -16.34 -3.18 -0.60
CA SER A 70 -17.44 -2.23 -0.35
C SER A 70 -17.00 -0.76 -0.48
N ALA A 71 -15.80 -0.40 0.03
CA ALA A 71 -15.28 0.96 -0.09
C ALA A 71 -14.98 1.33 -1.55
N LEU A 72 -14.37 0.42 -2.31
CA LEU A 72 -14.10 0.60 -3.74
C LEU A 72 -15.41 0.72 -4.53
N ALA A 73 -16.38 -0.14 -4.25
CA ALA A 73 -17.71 -0.09 -4.85
C ALA A 73 -18.40 1.24 -4.55
N TYR A 74 -18.32 1.73 -3.32
CA TYR A 74 -18.89 3.02 -2.93
C TYR A 74 -18.31 4.17 -3.75
N TRP A 75 -16.99 4.22 -3.95
CA TRP A 75 -16.38 5.24 -4.82
C TRP A 75 -16.65 5.03 -6.31
N ALA A 76 -16.95 3.81 -6.76
CA ALA A 76 -17.42 3.57 -8.11
C ALA A 76 -18.84 4.15 -8.32
N CYS A 77 -19.71 4.04 -7.32
CA CYS A 77 -21.04 4.66 -7.32
C CYS A 77 -21.02 6.18 -7.35
N TYR A 78 -20.06 6.74 -6.64
CA TYR A 78 -20.06 8.13 -6.23
C TYR A 78 -18.71 8.78 -6.61
N PRO A 79 -18.51 9.08 -7.91
CA PRO A 79 -17.24 9.64 -8.39
C PRO A 79 -16.90 11.00 -7.76
N ASP A 80 -17.92 11.74 -7.34
CA ASP A 80 -17.79 13.01 -6.62
C ASP A 80 -17.11 12.81 -5.27
N VAL A 81 -17.50 11.77 -4.52
CA VAL A 81 -16.84 11.41 -3.26
C VAL A 81 -15.47 10.82 -3.51
N ALA A 82 -15.31 10.04 -4.58
CA ALA A 82 -14.02 9.45 -4.95
C ALA A 82 -12.95 10.51 -5.23
N GLN A 83 -13.35 11.68 -5.72
CA GLN A 83 -12.50 12.83 -6.03
C GLN A 83 -12.37 13.82 -4.85
N ASP A 84 -13.08 13.58 -3.74
CA ASP A 84 -13.01 14.47 -2.58
C ASP A 84 -11.61 14.49 -1.95
N ALA A 85 -11.12 15.66 -1.57
CA ALA A 85 -9.77 15.83 -1.04
C ALA A 85 -9.57 15.16 0.32
N TYR A 86 -10.64 14.95 1.09
CA TYR A 86 -10.59 14.36 2.43
C TYR A 86 -11.04 12.89 2.43
N PHE A 87 -12.15 12.60 1.76
CA PHE A 87 -12.83 11.30 1.74
C PHE A 87 -12.55 10.45 0.49
N GLY A 88 -11.93 11.04 -0.53
CA GLY A 88 -11.64 10.37 -1.79
C GLY A 88 -10.50 9.37 -1.72
N ARG A 89 -10.23 8.74 -2.85
CA ARG A 89 -9.25 7.64 -2.99
C ARG A 89 -7.86 8.02 -2.51
N GLU A 90 -7.49 9.27 -2.78
CA GLU A 90 -6.18 9.84 -2.47
C GLU A 90 -6.21 10.71 -1.20
N GLY A 91 -7.35 10.75 -0.50
CA GLY A 91 -7.52 11.52 0.72
C GLY A 91 -6.75 10.94 1.90
N PRO A 92 -6.55 11.72 2.98
CA PRO A 92 -5.83 11.30 4.19
C PRO A 92 -6.46 10.10 4.90
N LEU A 93 -7.74 9.80 4.64
CA LEU A 93 -8.43 8.63 5.18
C LEU A 93 -8.28 7.37 4.30
N ASN A 94 -7.80 7.51 3.06
CA ASN A 94 -7.66 6.41 2.10
C ASN A 94 -8.95 5.56 2.06
N LEU A 95 -8.88 4.23 2.06
CA LEU A 95 -10.04 3.32 2.06
C LEU A 95 -11.07 3.57 3.19
N LEU A 96 -10.70 4.21 4.30
CA LEU A 96 -11.66 4.59 5.35
C LEU A 96 -12.52 5.79 4.92
N GLY A 97 -12.05 6.60 3.99
CA GLY A 97 -12.72 7.81 3.51
C GLY A 97 -14.11 7.52 2.96
N ALA A 98 -14.27 6.43 2.19
CA ALA A 98 -15.56 5.98 1.71
C ALA A 98 -16.56 5.73 2.86
N ARG A 99 -16.13 4.96 3.87
CA ARG A 99 -17.00 4.61 5.00
C ARG A 99 -17.33 5.82 5.85
N GLU A 100 -16.32 6.64 6.15
CA GLU A 100 -16.49 7.87 6.93
C GLU A 100 -17.43 8.85 6.24
N HIS A 101 -17.29 9.01 4.92
CA HIS A 101 -18.19 9.86 4.13
C HIS A 101 -19.62 9.34 4.18
N PHE A 102 -19.83 8.05 3.95
CA PHE A 102 -21.16 7.45 4.06
C PHE A 102 -21.76 7.69 5.44
N ASP A 103 -20.94 7.51 6.48
CA ASP A 103 -21.40 7.60 7.86
C ASP A 103 -21.78 9.03 8.28
N ARG A 104 -21.05 10.04 7.80
CA ARG A 104 -21.25 11.46 8.12
C ARG A 104 -22.20 12.20 7.19
N HIS A 105 -22.16 11.91 5.89
CA HIS A 105 -22.82 12.68 4.84
C HIS A 105 -23.73 11.81 3.98
N GLY A 106 -23.21 10.67 3.50
CA GLY A 106 -23.89 9.85 2.50
C GLY A 106 -25.30 9.40 2.92
N ARG A 107 -25.53 9.05 4.19
CA ARG A 107 -26.88 8.73 4.70
C ARG A 107 -27.88 9.87 4.55
N ALA A 108 -27.47 11.10 4.87
CA ALA A 108 -28.33 12.28 4.76
C ALA A 108 -28.56 12.66 3.29
N GLU A 109 -27.61 12.34 2.42
CA GLU A 109 -27.69 12.52 0.97
C GLU A 109 -28.47 11.40 0.25
N GLY A 110 -28.98 10.39 0.98
CA GLY A 110 -29.72 9.27 0.40
C GLY A 110 -28.83 8.25 -0.35
N ARG A 111 -27.52 8.28 -0.14
CA ARG A 111 -26.59 7.31 -0.71
C ARG A 111 -26.73 5.96 -0.02
N ILE A 112 -26.31 4.90 -0.70
CA ILE A 112 -26.36 3.51 -0.23
C ILE A 112 -24.94 3.02 -0.02
N TRP A 113 -24.74 2.17 0.99
CA TRP A 113 -23.48 1.46 1.22
C TRP A 113 -23.51 0.12 0.48
N PRO A 114 -22.82 -0.03 -0.66
CA PRO A 114 -22.81 -1.28 -1.41
C PRO A 114 -21.96 -2.35 -0.72
N LEU A 115 -22.32 -3.63 -0.90
CA LEU A 115 -21.41 -4.72 -0.57
C LEU A 115 -20.47 -5.03 -1.74
N THR A 116 -20.95 -4.83 -2.97
CA THR A 116 -20.27 -5.05 -4.24
C THR A 116 -20.56 -3.93 -5.25
N GLU A 117 -19.75 -3.81 -6.31
CA GLU A 117 -20.02 -2.86 -7.41
C GLU A 117 -21.35 -3.12 -8.13
N ASP A 118 -21.86 -4.36 -8.10
CA ASP A 118 -23.14 -4.69 -8.74
C ASP A 118 -24.33 -4.18 -7.93
N ASP A 119 -24.25 -4.23 -6.59
CA ASP A 119 -25.29 -3.68 -5.70
C ASP A 119 -25.53 -2.19 -5.96
N CYS A 120 -24.43 -1.50 -6.28
CA CYS A 120 -24.46 -0.09 -6.62
C CYS A 120 -25.24 0.20 -7.91
N ARG A 121 -24.89 -0.51 -8.99
CA ARG A 121 -25.56 -0.36 -10.29
C ARG A 121 -27.05 -0.65 -10.16
N ALA A 122 -27.39 -1.75 -9.48
CA ALA A 122 -28.78 -2.12 -9.20
C ALA A 122 -29.54 -1.02 -8.42
N ALA A 123 -28.87 -0.34 -7.49
CA ALA A 123 -29.48 0.74 -6.72
C ALA A 123 -29.63 2.05 -7.51
N GLN A 124 -28.74 2.33 -8.46
CA GLN A 124 -28.84 3.49 -9.35
C GLN A 124 -29.94 3.31 -10.39
N ASP A 125 -30.12 2.09 -10.91
CA ASP A 125 -31.16 1.76 -11.91
C ASP A 125 -32.60 1.78 -11.33
N ALA A 126 -32.73 1.75 -10.01
CA ALA A 126 -34.01 1.70 -9.31
C ALA A 126 -34.61 3.08 -8.95
N ASN A 127 -33.86 4.17 -9.19
CA ASN A 127 -34.25 5.56 -8.93
C ASN A 127 -34.47 6.35 -10.23
#